data_AF-A0A359KGB5-F1
#
_entry.id   AF-A0A359KGB5-F1
#
_cell.length_a   1.000
_cell.length_b   1.000
_cell.length_c   1.000
_cell.angle_alpha   90.00
_cell.angle_beta   90.00
_cell.angle_gamma   90.00
#
_symmetry.space_group_name_H-M   'P 1'
#
loop_
_entity.id
_entity.type
_entity.pdbx_description
1 polymer ?
#
loop_
_entity_poly.entity_id
_entity_poly.type
_entity_poly.pdbx_seq_one_letter_code
_entity_poly.pdbx_strand_id
1 'polypeptide(L)'
;MSPEREYESKQIAVIDIGSNSVRLVLYRLEGRAVWTMFNEKVLAGLGRDLAATRRLSEPGVVMAMTALRRFAAVIEGVQPDQVLVAATAAVREAEDGPLFCERVAAETGLRIRVLSGEEEAKYSALGVL
;
A
#
# COMPACT_ATOMS: atom_id res chain seq x y z
N MET A 1 -3.43 7.54 -43.44
CA MET A 1 -3.56 7.98 -42.03
C MET A 1 -3.88 6.73 -41.23
N SER A 2 -2.89 6.14 -40.58
CA SER A 2 -3.05 4.91 -39.80
C SER A 2 -3.89 5.23 -38.55
N PRO A 3 -4.79 4.35 -38.10
CA PRO A 3 -5.56 4.61 -36.90
C PRO A 3 -4.58 4.64 -35.72
N GLU A 4 -4.48 5.79 -35.05
CA GLU A 4 -3.88 5.88 -33.73
C GLU A 4 -4.63 4.87 -32.88
N ARG A 5 -3.95 3.80 -32.46
CA ARG A 5 -4.52 2.91 -31.44
C ARG A 5 -4.59 3.78 -30.19
N GLU A 6 -5.80 4.21 -29.85
CA GLU A 6 -6.12 4.78 -28.56
C GLU A 6 -5.73 3.70 -27.54
N TYR A 7 -4.56 3.83 -26.94
CA TYR A 7 -4.14 2.88 -25.91
C TYR A 7 -5.05 3.13 -24.72
N GLU A 8 -5.88 2.14 -24.39
CA GLU A 8 -6.74 2.18 -23.21
C GLU A 8 -5.87 2.48 -21.98
N SER A 9 -6.09 3.64 -21.36
CA SER A 9 -5.32 4.08 -20.20
C SER A 9 -5.90 3.46 -18.94
N LYS A 10 -5.07 2.80 -18.12
CA LYS A 10 -5.51 2.22 -16.85
C LYS A 10 -4.90 2.96 -15.67
N GLN A 11 -5.70 3.20 -14.64
CA GLN A 11 -5.25 3.80 -13.38
C GLN A 11 -5.17 2.72 -12.30
N ILE A 12 -4.01 2.65 -11.63
CA ILE A 12 -3.76 1.68 -10.56
C ILE A 12 -3.30 2.43 -9.31
N ALA A 13 -3.98 2.21 -8.19
CA ALA A 13 -3.51 2.59 -6.86
C ALA A 13 -2.72 1.46 -6.22
N VAL A 14 -1.55 1.78 -5.70
CA VAL A 14 -0.74 0.87 -4.88
C VAL A 14 -0.53 1.49 -3.51
N ILE A 15 -0.98 0.80 -2.47
CA ILE A 15 -0.67 1.11 -1.08
C ILE A 15 0.31 0.06 -0.55
N ASP A 16 1.46 0.53 -0.08
CA ASP A 16 2.46 -0.30 0.60
C ASP A 16 2.54 0.09 2.08
N ILE A 17 2.45 -0.90 2.96
CA ILE A 17 2.47 -0.78 4.42
C ILE A 17 3.70 -1.50 4.95
N GLY A 18 4.79 -0.76 5.10
CA GLY A 18 6.04 -1.26 5.63
C GLY A 18 6.25 -0.97 7.12
N SER A 19 7.36 -1.47 7.66
CA SER A 19 7.73 -1.28 9.06
C SER A 19 7.96 0.19 9.43
N ASN A 20 8.47 0.99 8.50
CA ASN A 20 8.80 2.41 8.76
C ASN A 20 7.76 3.36 8.15
N SER A 21 7.21 3.03 6.98
CA SER A 21 6.37 3.95 6.24
C SER A 21 5.17 3.29 5.61
N VAL A 22 4.12 4.08 5.42
CA VAL A 22 2.97 3.76 4.58
C VAL A 22 3.00 4.67 3.38
N ARG A 23 2.76 4.15 2.18
CA ARG A 23 2.81 4.92 0.93
C ARG A 23 1.61 4.61 0.05
N LEU A 24 1.05 5.63 -0.58
CA LEU A 24 0.12 5.53 -1.71
C LEU A 24 0.80 6.06 -2.96
N VAL A 25 0.74 5.30 -4.05
CA VAL A 25 1.09 5.78 -5.39
C VAL A 25 -0.04 5.49 -6.35
N LEU A 26 -0.47 6.50 -7.11
CA LEU A 26 -1.39 6.34 -8.23
C LEU A 26 -0.59 6.35 -9.52
N TYR A 27 -0.71 5.28 -10.29
CA TYR A 27 -0.10 5.13 -11.60
C TYR A 27 -1.14 5.26 -12.70
N ARG A 28 -0.76 5.85 -13.83
CA ARG A 28 -1.47 5.75 -15.11
C ARG A 28 -0.62 4.94 -16.08
N LEU A 29 -1.20 3.88 -16.63
CA LEU A 29 -0.60 3.00 -17.61
C LEU A 29 -1.15 3.35 -19.00
N GLU A 30 -0.27 3.66 -19.94
CA GLU A 30 -0.62 3.96 -21.34
C GLU A 30 0.26 3.12 -22.26
N GLY A 31 -0.26 1.99 -22.72
CA GLY A 31 0.54 0.99 -23.43
C GLY A 31 1.64 0.43 -22.52
N ARG A 32 2.91 0.79 -22.79
CA ARG A 32 4.07 0.42 -21.95
C ARG A 32 4.56 1.55 -21.06
N ALA A 33 4.01 2.76 -21.19
CA ALA A 33 4.39 3.89 -20.37
C ALA A 33 3.72 3.81 -18.99
N VAL A 34 4.48 4.11 -17.94
CA VAL A 34 4.00 4.18 -16.56
C VAL A 34 4.22 5.60 -16.04
N TRP A 35 3.14 6.29 -15.71
CA TRP A 35 3.17 7.65 -15.19
C TRP A 35 2.79 7.67 -13.72
N THR A 36 3.56 8.37 -12.89
CA THR A 36 3.18 8.61 -11.49
C THR A 36 2.30 9.84 -11.42
N MET A 37 1.01 9.65 -11.12
CA MET A 37 0.01 10.73 -11.03
C MET A 37 -0.04 11.35 -9.63
N PHE A 38 0.18 10.53 -8.61
CA PHE A 38 0.18 10.92 -7.20
C PHE A 38 1.15 10.03 -6.44
N ASN A 39 1.90 10.60 -5.50
CA ASN A 39 2.80 9.85 -4.64
C ASN A 39 2.83 10.50 -3.27
N GLU A 40 2.49 9.70 -2.26
CA GLU A 40 2.53 10.16 -0.89
C GLU A 40 3.09 9.11 0.04
N LYS A 41 3.99 9.54 0.92
CA LYS A 41 4.64 8.71 1.93
C LYS A 41 4.47 9.32 3.31
N VAL A 42 4.04 8.51 4.27
CA VAL A 42 3.96 8.87 5.69
C VAL A 42 4.91 7.97 6.48
N LEU A 43 5.77 8.58 7.30
CA LEU A 43 6.61 7.86 8.26
C LEU A 43 5.75 7.51 9.48
N ALA A 44 5.27 6.27 9.53
CA ALA A 44 4.41 5.78 10.61
C ALA A 44 5.21 5.07 11.71
N GLY A 45 6.29 4.36 11.37
CA GLY A 45 7.07 3.59 12.35
C GLY A 45 6.26 2.47 13.01
N LEU A 46 5.46 1.73 12.23
CA LEU A 46 4.66 0.58 12.68
C LEU A 46 5.49 -0.50 13.38
N GLY A 47 6.68 -0.79 12.84
CA GLY A 47 7.57 -1.83 13.36
C GLY A 47 8.55 -1.35 14.45
N ARG A 48 8.45 -0.10 14.92
CA ARG A 48 9.47 0.50 15.81
C ARG A 48 9.67 -0.30 17.10
N ASP A 49 8.58 -0.76 17.70
CA ASP A 49 8.61 -1.41 19.02
C ASP A 49 8.57 -2.96 18.90
N LEU A 50 8.43 -3.47 17.66
CA LEU A 50 8.17 -4.88 17.36
C LEU A 50 9.21 -5.84 17.92
N ALA A 51 10.51 -5.47 17.83
CA ALA A 51 11.60 -6.31 18.32
C ALA A 51 11.54 -6.52 19.84
N ALA A 52 11.00 -5.54 20.58
CA ALA A 52 10.92 -5.60 22.04
C ALA A 52 9.59 -6.16 22.53
N THR A 53 8.49 -5.87 21.83
CA THR A 53 7.12 -6.15 22.32
C THR A 53 6.40 -7.25 21.56
N ARG A 54 6.90 -7.65 20.38
CA ARG A 54 6.19 -8.48 19.38
C ARG A 54 4.86 -7.89 18.90
N ARG A 55 4.67 -6.59 19.10
CA ARG A 55 3.46 -5.87 18.73
C ARG A 55 3.80 -4.65 17.89
N LEU A 56 2.81 -4.18 17.13
CA LEU A 56 2.93 -2.92 16.41
C LEU A 56 3.09 -1.75 17.40
N SER A 57 3.88 -0.77 17.02
CA SER A 57 4.05 0.49 17.75
C SER A 57 2.70 1.22 17.80
N GLU A 58 2.18 1.48 19.00
CA GLU A 58 0.89 2.15 19.17
C GLU A 58 0.86 3.56 18.54
N PRO A 59 1.86 4.44 18.74
CA PRO A 59 1.96 5.69 17.98
C PRO A 59 1.98 5.47 16.46
N GLY A 60 2.62 4.38 16.02
CA GLY A 60 2.71 4.06 14.60
C GLY A 60 1.39 3.56 14.01
N VAL A 61 0.59 2.81 14.77
CA VAL A 61 -0.76 2.42 14.39
C VAL A 61 -1.64 3.66 14.23
N VAL A 62 -1.58 4.62 15.16
CA VAL A 62 -2.34 5.89 15.05
C VAL A 62 -1.96 6.66 13.79
N MET A 63 -0.67 6.80 13.52
CA MET A 63 -0.16 7.47 12.31
C MET A 63 -0.56 6.74 11.03
N ALA A 64 -0.42 5.41 10.99
CA ALA A 64 -0.79 4.59 9.85
C ALA A 64 -2.29 4.65 9.57
N MET A 65 -3.14 4.53 10.59
CA MET A 65 -4.60 4.63 10.43
C MET A 65 -5.05 6.00 9.92
N THR A 66 -4.36 7.07 10.34
CA THR A 66 -4.63 8.43 9.84
C THR A 66 -4.26 8.54 8.36
N ALA A 67 -3.11 8.00 7.96
CA ALA A 67 -2.69 7.97 6.56
C ALA A 67 -3.63 7.12 5.69
N LEU A 68 -3.98 5.92 6.14
CA LEU A 68 -4.83 4.98 5.40
C LEU A 68 -6.26 5.51 5.19
N ARG A 69 -6.86 6.18 6.20
CA ARG A 69 -8.15 6.86 6.03
C ARG A 69 -8.11 7.93 4.94
N ARG A 70 -7.01 8.70 4.90
CA ARG A 70 -6.83 9.73 3.88
C ARG A 70 -6.55 9.12 2.50
N PHE A 71 -5.79 8.03 2.43
CA PHE A 71 -5.58 7.29 1.17
C PHE A 71 -6.89 6.71 0.64
N ALA A 72 -7.76 6.20 1.50
CA ALA A 72 -9.08 5.74 1.11
C ALA A 72 -9.93 6.88 0.51
N ALA A 73 -9.91 8.07 1.11
CA ALA A 73 -10.60 9.24 0.55
C ALA A 73 -10.04 9.67 -0.82
N VAL A 74 -8.71 9.58 -1.02
CA VAL A 74 -8.08 9.83 -2.33
C VAL A 74 -8.53 8.79 -3.35
N ILE A 75 -8.54 7.51 -2.98
CA ILE A 75 -8.99 6.41 -3.84
C ILE A 75 -10.47 6.57 -4.20
N GLU A 76 -11.31 6.98 -3.26
CA GLU A 76 -12.73 7.24 -3.50
C GLU A 76 -12.95 8.39 -4.49
N GLY A 77 -12.15 9.46 -4.40
CA GLY A 77 -12.24 10.59 -5.34
C GLY A 77 -11.67 10.30 -6.73
N VAL A 78 -10.67 9.41 -6.84
CA VAL A 78 -10.02 9.07 -8.11
C VAL A 78 -10.71 7.91 -8.82
N GLN A 79 -11.24 6.95 -8.07
CA GLN A 79 -11.86 5.70 -8.57
C GLN A 79 -10.97 4.95 -9.58
N PRO A 80 -9.73 4.57 -9.20
CA PRO A 80 -8.83 3.84 -10.10
C PRO A 80 -9.40 2.47 -10.46
N ASP A 81 -9.04 1.96 -11.65
CA ASP A 81 -9.48 0.64 -12.15
C ASP A 81 -9.07 -0.50 -11.21
N GLN A 82 -7.96 -0.33 -10.49
CA GLN A 82 -7.47 -1.32 -9.54
C GLN A 82 -6.84 -0.67 -8.31
N VAL A 83 -7.08 -1.26 -7.15
CA VAL A 83 -6.44 -0.91 -5.87
C VAL A 83 -5.71 -2.14 -5.33
N LEU A 84 -4.40 -2.01 -5.14
CA LEU A 84 -3.54 -3.04 -4.57
C LEU A 84 -3.03 -2.55 -3.22
N VAL A 85 -3.32 -3.28 -2.14
CA VAL A 85 -2.87 -2.93 -0.79
C VAL A 85 -2.04 -4.08 -0.25
N ALA A 86 -0.76 -3.83 0.03
CA ALA A 86 0.18 -4.82 0.52
C ALA A 86 0.80 -4.38 1.85
N ALA A 87 1.03 -5.34 2.75
CA ALA A 87 1.80 -5.13 3.97
C ALA A 87 2.94 -6.14 4.08
N THR A 88 4.05 -5.74 4.69
CA THR A 88 5.27 -6.55 4.78
C THR A 88 5.57 -7.00 6.23
N ALA A 89 6.85 -7.19 6.55
CA ALA A 89 7.36 -7.79 7.78
C ALA A 89 6.68 -7.31 9.07
N ALA A 90 6.55 -6.00 9.30
CA ALA A 90 6.01 -5.53 10.58
C ALA A 90 4.59 -6.02 10.87
N VAL A 91 3.70 -5.99 9.87
CA VAL A 91 2.32 -6.46 10.05
C VAL A 91 2.25 -7.99 10.09
N ARG A 92 3.11 -8.67 9.32
CA ARG A 92 3.20 -10.14 9.31
C ARG A 92 3.66 -10.72 10.65
N GLU A 93 4.63 -10.08 11.29
CA GLU A 93 5.34 -10.61 12.46
C GLU A 93 4.73 -10.16 13.79
N ALA A 94 3.93 -9.09 13.79
CA ALA A 94 3.27 -8.61 14.99
C ALA A 94 2.10 -9.51 15.41
N GLU A 95 1.99 -9.81 16.71
CA GLU A 95 0.87 -10.56 17.28
C GLU A 95 -0.48 -9.86 17.06
N ASP A 96 -0.49 -8.53 17.02
CA ASP A 96 -1.67 -7.69 16.73
C ASP A 96 -1.77 -7.23 15.26
N GLY A 97 -0.96 -7.80 14.37
CA GLY A 97 -1.03 -7.59 12.92
C GLY A 97 -2.40 -7.93 12.30
N PRO A 98 -3.01 -9.09 12.59
CA PRO A 98 -4.34 -9.44 12.08
C PRO A 98 -5.42 -8.44 12.52
N LEU A 99 -5.40 -8.01 13.79
CA LEU A 99 -6.34 -7.02 14.33
C LEU A 99 -6.17 -5.66 13.64
N PHE A 100 -4.93 -5.25 13.36
CA PHE A 100 -4.66 -4.05 12.57
C PHE A 100 -5.29 -4.15 11.17
N CYS A 101 -5.15 -5.29 10.48
CA CYS A 101 -5.75 -5.52 9.17
C CYS A 101 -7.28 -5.45 9.19
N GLU A 102 -7.92 -6.10 10.17
CA GLU A 102 -9.37 -6.04 10.36
C GLU A 102 -9.86 -4.62 10.60
N ARG A 103 -9.15 -3.87 11.45
CA ARG A 103 -9.45 -2.47 11.72
C ARG A 103 -9.33 -1.58 10.48
N VAL A 104 -8.28 -1.76 9.68
CA VAL A 104 -8.12 -1.03 8.41
C VAL A 104 -9.28 -1.34 7.47
N ALA A 105 -9.63 -2.62 7.30
CA ALA A 105 -10.73 -3.01 6.44
C ALA A 105 -12.08 -2.43 6.90
N ALA A 106 -12.34 -2.44 8.21
CA ALA A 106 -13.57 -1.91 8.79
C ALA A 106 -13.68 -0.37 8.67
N GLU A 107 -12.60 0.37 8.91
CA GLU A 107 -12.63 1.84 8.90
C GLU A 107 -12.45 2.46 7.50
N THR A 108 -11.89 1.73 6.55
CA THR A 108 -11.49 2.30 5.24
C THR A 108 -11.97 1.52 4.02
N GLY A 109 -12.44 0.28 4.20
CA GLY A 109 -12.73 -0.65 3.11
C GLY A 109 -11.49 -1.25 2.43
N LEU A 110 -10.28 -0.80 2.77
CA LEU A 110 -9.03 -1.30 2.20
C LEU A 110 -8.71 -2.69 2.75
N ARG A 111 -8.64 -3.69 1.85
CA ARG A 111 -8.27 -5.06 2.22
C ARG A 111 -6.77 -5.26 2.03
N ILE A 112 -6.06 -5.39 3.15
CA ILE A 112 -4.61 -5.58 3.16
C ILE A 112 -4.28 -7.03 2.80
N ARG A 113 -3.38 -7.21 1.83
CA ARG A 113 -2.71 -8.49 1.59
C ARG A 113 -1.35 -8.49 2.32
N VAL A 114 -1.24 -9.30 3.36
CA VAL A 114 0.03 -9.48 4.08
C VAL A 114 0.91 -10.44 3.28
N LEU A 115 2.06 -9.96 2.82
CA LEU A 115 2.98 -10.73 1.99
C LEU A 115 3.81 -11.68 2.84
N SER A 116 4.03 -12.90 2.36
CA SER A 116 5.09 -13.76 2.88
C SER A 116 6.47 -13.17 2.61
N GLY A 117 7.49 -13.61 3.35
CA GLY A 117 8.87 -13.16 3.12
C GLY A 117 9.39 -13.52 1.72
N GLU A 118 8.96 -14.66 1.16
CA GLU A 118 9.33 -15.08 -0.20
C GLU A 118 8.69 -14.18 -1.27
N GLU A 119 7.42 -13.84 -1.09
CA GLU A 119 6.74 -12.90 -2.00
C GLU A 119 7.38 -11.52 -1.96
N GLU A 120 7.70 -11.01 -0.76
CA GLU A 120 8.38 -9.74 -0.59
C GLU A 120 9.74 -9.71 -1.29
N ALA A 121 10.54 -10.78 -1.15
CA ALA A 121 11.81 -10.94 -1.85
C ALA A 121 11.63 -11.00 -3.37
N LYS A 122 10.64 -11.77 -3.85
CA LYS A 122 10.33 -11.89 -5.28
C LYS A 122 9.91 -10.55 -5.89
N TYR A 123 8.98 -9.82 -5.26
CA TYR A 123 8.52 -8.54 -5.79
C TYR A 123 9.61 -7.47 -5.72
N SER A 124 10.47 -7.51 -4.70
CA SER A 124 11.65 -6.64 -4.64
C SER A 124 12.60 -6.88 -5.81
N ALA A 125 12.85 -8.16 -6.18
CA ALA A 125 13.66 -8.50 -7.34
C ALA A 125 13.02 -8.06 -8.66
N LEU A 126 11.71 -8.30 -8.83
CA LEU A 126 10.97 -7.87 -10.01
C LEU A 126 10.89 -6.34 -10.16
N GLY A 127 10.95 -5.59 -9.06
CA GLY A 127 10.95 -4.12 -9.11
C GLY A 127 12.27 -3.51 -9.60
N VAL A 128 13.35 -4.29 -9.69
CA VAL A 128 14.66 -3.87 -10.20
C VAL A 128 14.86 -4.26 -11.67
N LEU A 129 14.25 -5.36 -12.10
CA LEU A 129 14.31 -5.89 -13.47
C LEU A 129 13.46 -5.08 -14.45
#